data_AF-A0A9X9LKZ2-F1
#
_entry.id   AF-A0A9X9LKZ2-F1
#
_cell.length_a   1.000
_cell.length_b   1.000
_cell.length_c   1.000
_cell.angle_alpha   90.00
_cell.angle_beta   90.00
_cell.angle_gamma   90.00
#
_symmetry.space_group_name_H-M   'P 1'
#
loop_
_entity.id
_entity.type
_entity.pdbx_description
1 polymer ?
#
loop_
_entity_poly.entity_id
_entity_poly.type
_entity_poly.pdbx_seq_one_letter_code
_entity_poly.pdbx_strand_id
1 'polypeptide(L)'
;MHIQKATMYLKDVTLHKQCVPFRRYNGGVGRCAQAKQWGWTQGQWPKESAEFLLRMLKNAESNAKLKGLDVDSLVIEHIQVNKAPKMWYRTYRAHGRINTYMR
;
A
#
# COMPACT_ATOMS: atom_id res chain seq x y z
N MET A 1 -0.09 -15.27 0.16
CA MET A 1 0.56 -14.87 1.44
C MET A 1 -0.44 -15.08 2.57
N HIS A 2 -0.08 -15.71 3.70
CA HIS A 2 -1.00 -15.86 4.84
C HIS A 2 -1.43 -14.50 5.40
N ILE A 3 -2.68 -14.39 5.83
CA ILE A 3 -3.25 -13.11 6.29
C ILE A 3 -2.52 -12.55 7.52
N GLN A 4 -2.12 -13.42 8.46
CA GLN A 4 -1.36 -13.02 9.64
C GLN A 4 0.03 -12.44 9.26
N LYS A 5 0.72 -13.10 8.32
CA LYS A 5 2.01 -12.61 7.81
C LYS A 5 1.84 -11.27 7.08
N ALA A 6 0.77 -11.13 6.31
CA ALA A 6 0.47 -9.89 5.56
C ALA A 6 0.16 -8.73 6.51
N THR A 7 -0.64 -8.96 7.55
CA THR A 7 -0.96 -7.93 8.55
C THR A 7 0.26 -7.53 9.36
N MET A 8 1.12 -8.48 9.74
CA MET A 8 2.40 -8.19 10.39
C MET A 8 3.30 -7.33 9.48
N TYR A 9 3.48 -7.74 8.22
CA TYR A 9 4.27 -6.99 7.25
C TYR A 9 3.78 -5.54 7.10
N LEU A 10 2.46 -5.34 6.93
CA LEU A 10 1.90 -4.00 6.78
C LEU A 10 2.06 -3.14 8.05
N LYS A 11 2.01 -3.74 9.26
CA LYS A 11 2.33 -3.04 10.51
C LYS A 11 3.81 -2.67 10.60
N ASP A 12 4.70 -3.53 10.13
CA ASP A 12 6.13 -3.22 10.08
C ASP A 12 6.44 -2.10 9.09
N VAL A 13 5.67 -2.01 7.99
CA VAL A 13 5.75 -0.90 7.04
C VAL A 13 5.36 0.42 7.71
N THR A 14 4.27 0.47 8.49
CA THR A 14 3.86 1.72 9.17
C THR A 14 4.87 2.16 10.22
N LEU A 15 5.55 1.22 10.87
CA LEU A 15 6.63 1.45 11.83
C LEU A 15 8.01 1.64 11.19
N HIS A 16 8.10 1.68 9.86
CA HIS A 16 9.35 1.83 9.10
C HIS A 16 10.40 0.73 9.32
N LYS A 17 9.97 -0.44 9.83
CA LYS A 17 10.84 -1.60 10.08
C LYS A 17 11.13 -2.40 8.82
N GLN A 18 10.17 -2.47 7.90
CA GLN A 18 10.32 -3.16 6.61
C GLN A 18 9.76 -2.31 5.47
N CYS A 19 10.54 -2.12 4.41
CA CYS A 19 10.12 -1.33 3.25
C CYS A 19 9.28 -2.16 2.28
N VAL A 20 8.44 -1.47 1.51
CA VAL A 20 7.80 -1.99 0.30
C VAL A 20 8.70 -1.72 -0.90
N PRO A 21 9.05 -2.72 -1.72
CA PRO A 21 9.86 -2.50 -2.92
C PRO A 21 9.03 -1.83 -4.03
N PHE A 22 9.50 -0.70 -4.55
CA PHE A 22 8.85 0.02 -5.65
C PHE A 22 9.45 -0.46 -6.97
N ARG A 23 8.71 -1.29 -7.72
CA ARG A 23 9.18 -1.92 -8.97
C ARG A 23 8.64 -1.26 -10.24
N ARG A 24 7.32 -0.97 -10.29
CA ARG A 24 6.65 -0.45 -11.49
C ARG A 24 6.74 1.08 -11.61
N TYR A 25 6.41 1.79 -10.55
CA TYR A 25 6.43 3.25 -10.50
C TYR A 25 7.54 3.70 -9.55
N ASN A 26 8.77 3.74 -10.04
CA ASN A 26 9.97 3.95 -9.23
C ASN A 26 10.78 5.22 -9.61
N GLY A 27 10.24 6.06 -10.49
CA GLY A 27 10.85 7.35 -10.84
C GLY A 27 10.96 8.27 -9.61
N GLY A 28 12.18 8.70 -9.29
CA GLY A 28 12.46 9.56 -8.13
C GLY A 28 12.43 8.86 -6.77
N VAL A 29 12.25 7.53 -6.72
CA VAL A 29 12.24 6.78 -5.46
C VAL A 29 13.66 6.55 -4.94
N GLY A 30 13.90 6.87 -3.66
CA GLY A 30 15.19 6.66 -3.01
C GLY A 30 15.61 5.18 -2.92
N ARG A 31 16.91 4.94 -2.83
CA ARG A 31 17.46 3.60 -2.55
C ARG A 31 17.31 3.28 -1.07
N CYS A 32 16.97 2.04 -0.75
CA CYS A 32 16.78 1.59 0.62
C CYS A 32 17.48 0.24 0.84
N ALA A 33 18.30 0.13 1.89
CA ALA A 33 19.02 -1.12 2.20
C ALA A 33 18.06 -2.29 2.48
N GLN A 34 16.90 -2.02 3.09
CA GLN A 34 15.86 -3.01 3.36
C GLN A 34 15.28 -3.62 2.08
N ALA A 35 15.41 -2.95 0.92
CA ALA A 35 14.92 -3.48 -0.36
C ALA A 35 15.76 -4.69 -0.83
N LYS A 36 16.97 -4.87 -0.31
CA LYS A 36 17.87 -5.99 -0.64
C LYS A 36 17.22 -7.36 -0.38
N GLN A 37 16.39 -7.48 0.65
CA GLN A 37 15.66 -8.72 0.95
C GLN A 37 14.73 -9.15 -0.20
N TRP A 38 14.28 -8.19 -1.01
CA TRP A 38 13.39 -8.40 -2.15
C TRP A 38 14.15 -8.49 -3.49
N GLY A 39 15.50 -8.60 -3.44
CA GLY A 39 16.37 -8.56 -4.61
C GLY A 39 16.28 -7.24 -5.38
N TRP A 40 16.00 -6.13 -4.68
CA TRP A 40 15.77 -4.82 -5.30
C TRP A 40 16.51 -3.69 -4.59
N THR A 41 16.62 -2.54 -5.24
CA THR A 41 17.41 -1.40 -4.72
C THR A 41 16.55 -0.26 -4.15
N GLN A 42 15.32 -0.09 -4.63
CA GLN A 42 14.45 1.05 -4.28
C GLN A 42 13.24 0.62 -3.45
N GLY A 43 12.93 1.36 -2.38
CA GLY A 43 11.79 1.06 -1.54
C GLY A 43 11.40 2.23 -0.64
N GLN A 44 10.14 2.24 -0.21
CA GLN A 44 9.58 3.24 0.71
C GLN A 44 8.61 2.59 1.71
N TRP A 45 8.17 3.40 2.67
CA TRP A 45 7.20 3.03 3.69
C TRP A 45 5.90 3.83 3.51
N PRO A 46 5.01 3.44 2.57
CA PRO A 46 3.78 4.16 2.30
C PRO A 46 2.75 3.94 3.43
N LYS A 47 2.84 4.77 4.48
CA LYS A 47 2.05 4.64 5.71
C LYS A 47 0.53 4.65 5.46
N GLU A 48 0.01 5.66 4.78
CA GLU A 48 -1.44 5.80 4.53
C GLU A 48 -2.00 4.62 3.73
N SER A 49 -1.28 4.18 2.70
CA SER A 49 -1.69 3.03 1.88
C SER A 49 -1.67 1.73 2.69
N ALA A 50 -0.65 1.53 3.53
CA ALA A 50 -0.56 0.35 4.39
C ALA A 50 -1.68 0.31 5.43
N GLU A 51 -2.02 1.45 6.04
CA GLU A 51 -3.15 1.56 6.97
C GLU A 51 -4.50 1.24 6.31
N PHE A 52 -4.72 1.73 5.08
CA PHE A 52 -5.93 1.42 4.32
C PHE A 52 -6.04 -0.10 4.03
N LEU A 53 -4.94 -0.72 3.61
CA LEU A 53 -4.90 -2.17 3.36
C LEU A 53 -5.09 -2.99 4.65
N LEU A 54 -4.53 -2.55 5.78
CA LEU A 54 -4.76 -3.20 7.08
C LEU A 54 -6.24 -3.20 7.46
N ARG A 55 -6.93 -2.08 7.23
CA ARG A 55 -8.37 -1.97 7.49
C ARG A 55 -9.16 -2.92 6.58
N MET A 56 -8.78 -3.04 5.31
CA MET A 56 -9.40 -3.98 4.37
C MET A 56 -9.18 -5.44 4.79
N LEU A 57 -7.96 -5.82 5.19
CA LEU A 57 -7.67 -7.18 5.66
C LEU A 57 -8.43 -7.53 6.94
N LYS A 58 -8.53 -6.59 7.89
CA LYS A 58 -9.33 -6.78 9.11
C LYS A 58 -10.81 -7.04 8.80
N ASN A 59 -11.36 -6.35 7.79
CA ASN A 59 -12.71 -6.60 7.31
C ASN A 59 -12.82 -8.02 6.68
N ALA A 60 -11.88 -8.39 5.82
CA ALA A 60 -11.85 -9.74 5.22
C ALA A 60 -11.78 -10.85 6.28
N GLU A 61 -10.95 -10.66 7.32
CA GLU A 61 -10.85 -11.56 8.47
C GLU A 61 -12.19 -11.67 9.23
N SER A 62 -12.86 -10.55 9.47
CA SER A 62 -14.19 -10.52 10.09
C SER A 62 -15.22 -11.30 9.26
N ASN A 63 -15.18 -11.16 7.93
CA ASN A 63 -16.08 -11.88 7.04
C ASN A 63 -15.79 -13.39 7.03
N ALA A 64 -14.52 -13.79 7.11
CA ALA A 64 -14.14 -15.19 7.21
C ALA A 64 -14.61 -15.83 8.53
N LYS A 65 -14.47 -15.11 9.66
CA LYS A 65 -15.02 -15.53 10.96
C LYS A 65 -16.53 -15.72 10.91
N LEU A 66 -17.25 -14.79 10.29
CA LEU A 66 -18.71 -14.90 10.12
C LEU A 66 -19.12 -16.10 9.26
N LYS A 67 -18.29 -16.49 8.29
CA LYS A 67 -18.50 -17.68 7.46
C LYS A 67 -18.08 -19.00 8.13
N GLY A 68 -17.53 -18.95 9.35
CA GLY A 68 -17.01 -20.14 10.04
C GLY A 68 -15.75 -20.73 9.39
N LEU A 69 -15.02 -19.94 8.60
CA LEU A 69 -13.74 -20.37 8.04
C LEU A 69 -12.64 -20.26 9.11
N ASP A 70 -11.69 -21.19 9.07
CA ASP A 70 -10.50 -21.09 9.91
C ASP A 70 -9.65 -19.88 9.47
N VAL A 71 -9.42 -18.96 10.40
CA VAL A 71 -8.75 -17.68 10.16
C VAL A 71 -7.25 -17.86 9.99
N ASP A 72 -6.68 -18.86 10.63
CA ASP A 72 -5.22 -19.05 10.68
C ASP A 72 -4.69 -19.64 9.37
N SER A 73 -5.50 -20.47 8.70
CA SER A 73 -5.20 -21.00 7.38
C SER A 73 -5.53 -20.05 6.22
N LEU A 74 -6.08 -18.85 6.46
CA LEU A 74 -6.43 -17.92 5.38
C LEU A 74 -5.21 -17.43 4.60
N VAL A 75 -5.32 -17.52 3.27
CA VAL A 75 -4.32 -17.04 2.32
C VAL A 75 -4.94 -15.99 1.41
N ILE A 76 -4.22 -14.89 1.18
CA ILE A 76 -4.55 -13.93 0.13
C ILE A 76 -4.17 -14.56 -1.21
N GLU A 77 -5.18 -15.04 -1.94
CA GLU A 77 -5.06 -15.59 -3.29
C GLU A 77 -5.00 -14.48 -4.35
N HIS A 78 -5.95 -13.53 -4.28
CA HIS A 78 -6.10 -12.46 -5.25
C HIS A 78 -6.13 -11.08 -4.58
N ILE A 79 -5.37 -10.14 -5.14
CA ILE A 79 -5.43 -8.72 -4.80
C ILE A 79 -5.35 -7.90 -6.08
N GLN A 80 -6.27 -6.96 -6.22
CA GLN A 80 -6.31 -6.05 -7.36
C GLN A 80 -6.54 -4.62 -6.87
N VAL A 81 -5.88 -3.67 -7.51
CA VAL A 81 -6.01 -2.24 -7.22
C VAL A 81 -6.30 -1.51 -8.53
N ASN A 82 -7.45 -0.85 -8.60
CA ASN A 82 -7.88 -0.05 -9.75
C ASN A 82 -7.89 1.44 -9.38
N LYS A 83 -7.68 2.31 -10.37
CA LYS A 83 -7.75 3.76 -10.17
C LYS A 83 -9.22 4.19 -10.09
N ALA A 84 -9.54 5.01 -9.10
CA ALA A 84 -10.84 5.67 -8.99
C ALA A 84 -10.90 6.96 -9.85
N PRO A 85 -12.09 7.54 -10.08
CA PRO A 85 -12.21 8.87 -10.68
C PRO A 85 -11.41 9.92 -9.91
N LYS A 86 -10.73 10.80 -10.64
CA LYS A 86 -9.88 11.85 -10.04
C LYS A 86 -10.72 12.97 -9.47
N MET A 87 -10.26 13.56 -8.37
CA MET A 87 -10.86 14.76 -7.81
C MET A 87 -10.09 16.00 -8.29
N TRP A 88 -10.82 17.01 -8.76
CA TRP A 88 -10.25 18.17 -9.45
C TRP A 88 -10.14 19.39 -8.55
N TYR A 89 -8.92 19.92 -8.43
CA TYR A 89 -8.60 21.17 -7.74
C TYR A 89 -7.79 22.09 -8.65
N ARG A 90 -7.58 23.33 -8.22
CA ARG A 90 -6.80 24.34 -8.95
C ARG A 90 -5.45 24.56 -8.26
N THR A 91 -4.40 24.73 -9.06
CA THR A 91 -3.11 25.26 -8.61
C THR A 91 -2.78 26.51 -9.41
N TYR A 92 -2.48 27.59 -8.69
CA TYR A 92 -2.05 28.85 -9.27
C TYR A 92 -0.55 28.80 -9.53
N ARG A 93 -0.14 29.21 -10.74
CA ARG A 93 1.25 29.21 -11.21
C ARG A 93 1.67 30.63 -11.60
N ALA A 94 2.93 30.79 -11.96
CA ALA A 94 3.49 32.07 -12.36
C ALA A 94 2.68 32.75 -13.48
N HIS A 95 2.68 34.09 -13.46
CA HIS A 95 2.01 34.94 -14.45
C HIS A 95 0.52 34.61 -14.65
N GLY A 96 -0.21 34.36 -13.55
CA GLY A 96 -1.67 34.17 -13.57
C GLY A 96 -2.16 32.85 -14.18
N ARG A 97 -1.26 31.91 -14.51
CA ARG A 97 -1.64 30.62 -15.09
C ARG A 97 -2.31 29.71 -14.06
N ILE A 98 -3.45 29.12 -14.43
CA ILE A 98 -4.17 28.15 -13.60
C ILE A 98 -4.00 26.74 -14.20
N ASN A 99 -3.45 25.83 -13.41
CA ASN A 99 -3.33 24.41 -13.78
C ASN A 99 -4.22 23.55 -12.88
N THR A 100 -4.56 22.35 -13.35
CA THR A 100 -5.29 21.35 -12.56
C THR A 100 -4.36 20.69 -11.55
N TYR A 101 -4.83 20.57 -10.30
CA TYR A 101 -4.24 19.71 -9.29
C TYR A 101 -5.20 18.56 -9.04
N MET A 102 -4.75 17.34 -9.32
CA MET A 102 -5.59 16.15 -9.24
C MET A 102 -5.14 15.31 -8.06
N ARG A 103 -6.11 14.82 -7.27
CA ARG A 103 -5.91 13.73 -6.31
C ARG A 103 -6.39 12.42 -6.90
#